data_AF-A0A3M1AW70-F1
#
_entry.id   AF-A0A3M1AW70-F1
#
_cell.length_a   1.000
_cell.length_b   1.000
_cell.length_c   1.000
_cell.angle_alpha   90.00
_cell.angle_beta   90.00
_cell.angle_gamma   90.00
#
_symmetry.space_group_name_H-M   'P 1'
#
loop_
_entity.id
_entity.type
_entity.pdbx_description
1 polymer ?
#
loop_
_entity_poly.entity_id
_entity_poly.type
_entity_poly.pdbx_seq_one_letter_code
_entity_poly.pdbx_strand_id
1 'polypeptide(L)' 'MQDQLYQLQEQARNILSGNWTGKFTMPAANLYPHQWSWDSAFIAMGYAHYHQERAQQELRSLFA' A
#
# COMPACT_ATOMS: atom_id res chain seq x y z
N MET A 1 -3.68 -1.65 -25.43
CA MET A 1 -2.47 -1.38 -24.63
C MET A 1 -2.77 -0.44 -23.45
N GLN A 2 -3.36 0.75 -23.67
CA GLN A 2 -3.78 1.63 -22.56
C GLN A 2 -4.76 0.97 -21.59
N ASP A 3 -5.77 0.26 -22.12
CA ASP A 3 -6.79 -0.38 -21.27
C ASP A 3 -6.18 -1.44 -20.34
N GLN A 4 -5.19 -2.19 -20.80
CA GLN A 4 -4.52 -3.20 -19.99
C GLN A 4 -3.72 -2.58 -18.86
N LEU A 5 -3.03 -1.46 -19.12
CA LEU A 5 -2.29 -0.75 -18.08
C LEU A 5 -3.23 -0.18 -17.02
N TYR A 6 -4.36 0.38 -17.44
CA TYR A 6 -5.39 0.88 -16.52
C TYR A 6 -5.93 -0.24 -15.62
N GLN A 7 -6.24 -1.40 -16.20
CA GLN A 7 -6.69 -2.57 -15.43
C GLN A 7 -5.65 -3.03 -14.39
N LEU A 8 -4.37 -3.08 -14.76
CA LEU A 8 -3.30 -3.44 -13.82
C LEU A 8 -3.16 -2.42 -12.69
N GLN A 9 -3.27 -1.13 -12.99
CA GLN A 9 -3.22 -0.07 -11.98
C GLN A 9 -4.39 -0.17 -10.99
N GLU A 10 -5.61 -0.38 -11.48
CA GLU A 10 -6.78 -0.55 -10.63
C GLU A 10 -6.68 -1.82 -9.77
N GLN A 11 -6.20 -2.94 -10.34
CA GLN A 11 -5.95 -4.16 -9.56
C GLN A 11 -4.91 -3.93 -8.46
N ALA A 12 -3.81 -3.23 -8.75
CA ALA A 12 -2.79 -2.89 -7.76
C ALA A 12 -3.36 -2.00 -6.63
N ARG A 13 -4.19 -1.01 -6.97
CA ARG A 13 -4.89 -0.15 -5.99
C ARG A 13 -5.84 -0.97 -5.12
N ASN A 14 -6.58 -1.91 -5.71
CA ASN A 14 -7.49 -2.78 -4.97
C ASN A 14 -6.76 -3.67 -3.96
N ILE A 15 -5.60 -4.22 -4.33
CA ILE A 15 -4.74 -4.99 -3.42
C ILE A 15 -4.29 -4.11 -2.23
N LEU A 16 -3.76 -2.92 -2.51
CA LEU A 16 -3.33 -1.99 -1.47
C LEU A 16 -4.49 -1.52 -0.59
N SER A 17 -5.69 -1.36 -1.14
CA SER A 17 -6.88 -0.99 -0.39
C SER A 17 -7.35 -2.13 0.51
N GLY A 18 -7.40 -3.37 -0.01
CA GLY A 18 -7.82 -4.54 0.74
C GLY A 18 -6.90 -4.88 1.92
N ASN A 19 -5.61 -4.54 1.80
CA ASN A 19 -4.63 -4.78 2.86
C ASN A 19 -4.53 -3.64 3.89
N TRP A 20 -5.33 -2.58 3.77
CA TRP A 20 -5.33 -1.48 4.73
C TRP A 20 -5.89 -1.90 6.09
N THR A 21 -5.22 -1.52 7.16
CA THR A 21 -5.72 -1.74 8.53
C THR A 21 -6.42 -0.52 9.12
N GLY A 22 -6.47 0.60 8.39
CA GLY A 22 -6.82 1.92 8.95
C GLY A 22 -5.60 2.73 9.43
N LYS A 23 -4.43 2.08 9.61
CA LYS A 23 -3.21 2.74 10.09
C LYS A 23 -1.96 2.45 9.25
N PHE A 24 -1.83 1.21 8.78
CA PHE A 24 -0.73 0.72 7.94
C PHE A 24 -1.25 -0.37 6.99
N THR A 25 -0.41 -0.85 6.10
CA THR A 25 -0.77 -1.89 5.13
C THR A 25 -0.12 -3.22 5.48
N MET A 26 -0.91 -4.28 5.57
CA MET A 26 -0.36 -5.63 5.72
C MET A 26 0.26 -6.09 4.39
N PRO A 27 1.51 -6.58 4.35
CA PRO A 27 2.09 -7.07 3.10
C PRO A 27 1.31 -8.24 2.51
N ALA A 28 0.88 -9.17 3.38
CA ALA A 28 0.03 -10.29 3.01
C ALA A 28 -0.83 -10.70 4.22
N ALA A 29 -2.13 -10.36 4.21
CA ALA A 29 -3.00 -10.49 5.38
C ALA A 29 -2.96 -11.86 6.10
N ASN A 30 -2.77 -12.96 5.37
CA ASN A 30 -2.77 -14.32 5.92
C ASN A 30 -1.39 -14.86 6.32
N LEU A 31 -0.30 -14.26 5.84
CA LEU A 31 1.08 -14.75 6.05
C LEU A 31 1.94 -13.77 6.84
N TYR A 32 1.74 -12.48 6.60
CA TYR A 32 2.43 -11.36 7.25
C TYR A 32 1.40 -10.35 7.80
N PRO A 33 0.77 -10.66 8.96
CA PRO A 33 -0.34 -9.86 9.51
C PRO A 33 0.12 -8.63 10.31
N HIS A 34 1.33 -8.14 10.05
CA HIS A 34 1.97 -7.03 10.76
C HIS A 34 2.58 -6.03 9.78
N GLN A 35 2.91 -4.84 10.27
CA GLN A 35 3.66 -3.87 9.48
C GLN A 35 5.12 -4.31 9.38
N TRP A 36 5.64 -4.42 8.15
CA TRP A 36 7.05 -4.75 7.89
C TRP A 36 7.76 -3.53 7.30
N SER A 37 8.93 -3.21 7.87
CA SER A 37 9.64 -1.95 7.57
C SER A 37 9.94 -1.76 6.08
N TRP A 38 10.53 -2.77 5.42
CA TRP A 38 10.90 -2.65 4.02
C TRP A 38 9.67 -2.64 3.09
N ASP A 39 8.69 -3.49 3.37
CA ASP A 39 7.42 -3.53 2.65
C ASP A 39 6.71 -2.18 2.72
N SER A 40 6.62 -1.57 3.90
CA SER A 40 6.02 -0.25 4.09
C SER A 40 6.72 0.84 3.28
N ALA A 41 8.05 0.77 3.06
CA ALA A 41 8.76 1.72 2.21
C ALA A 41 8.29 1.64 0.75
N PHE A 42 8.16 0.43 0.19
CA PHE A 42 7.66 0.24 -1.17
C PHE A 42 6.17 0.56 -1.31
N ILE A 43 5.38 0.19 -0.31
CA ILE A 43 3.94 0.50 -0.26
C ILE A 43 3.71 2.02 -0.23
N ALA A 44 4.50 2.76 0.56
CA ALA A 44 4.44 4.22 0.58
C ALA A 44 4.75 4.83 -0.79
N MET A 45 5.74 4.31 -1.52
CA MET A 45 5.99 4.72 -2.91
C MET A 45 4.80 4.41 -3.83
N GLY A 46 4.16 3.25 -3.67
CA GLY A 46 2.93 2.90 -4.39
C GLY A 46 1.80 3.90 -4.13
N TYR A 47 1.55 4.26 -2.88
CA TYR A 47 0.56 5.29 -2.53
C TYR A 47 0.93 6.68 -3.05
N ALA A 48 2.22 7.05 -3.11
CA ALA A 48 2.65 8.37 -3.57
C ALA A 48 2.18 8.71 -4.99
N HIS A 49 1.85 7.70 -5.81
CA HIS A 49 1.28 7.91 -7.13
C HIS A 49 -0.18 8.39 -7.15
N TYR A 50 -0.96 8.19 -6.08
CA TYR A 50 -2.40 8.48 -6.10
C TYR A 50 -3.04 8.88 -4.76
N HIS A 51 -2.34 8.77 -3.63
CA HIS A 51 -2.89 9.03 -2.30
C HIS A 51 -1.80 9.46 -1.29
N GLN A 52 -1.26 10.67 -1.47
CA GLN A 52 -0.10 11.18 -0.71
C GLN A 52 -0.27 11.11 0.82
N GLU A 53 -1.44 11.43 1.36
CA GLU A 53 -1.68 11.38 2.82
C GLU A 53 -1.47 9.98 3.39
N ARG A 54 -1.87 8.95 2.63
CA ARG A 54 -1.77 7.56 3.02
C ARG A 54 -0.34 7.05 2.89
N ALA A 55 0.40 7.51 1.86
CA ALA A 55 1.83 7.26 1.75
C ALA A 55 2.59 7.74 3.00
N GLN A 56 2.30 8.96 3.46
CA GLN A 56 2.92 9.48 4.67
C GLN A 56 2.44 8.75 5.93
N GLN A 57 1.17 8.36 5.99
CA GLN A 57 0.60 7.65 7.13
C GLN A 57 1.27 6.27 7.33
N GLU A 58 1.53 5.55 6.23
CA GLU A 58 2.26 4.28 6.23
C GLU A 58 3.65 4.43 6.89
N LEU A 59 4.38 5.51 6.57
CA LEU A 59 5.69 5.76 7.17
C LEU A 59 5.57 6.24 8.62
N ARG A 60 4.58 7.09 8.94
CA ARG A 60 4.36 7.56 10.31
C ARG A 60 4.09 6.41 11.27
N SER A 61 3.26 5.43 10.88
CA SER A 61 2.96 4.29 11.75
C SER A 61 4.16 3.37 12.01
N LEU A 62 5.20 3.44 11.17
CA LEU A 62 6.42 2.66 11.33
C LEU A 62 7.37 3.25 12.39
N PHE A 63 7.35 4.57 12.58
CA PHE A 63 8.34 5.30 13.39
C PHE A 63 7.75 6.05 14.60
N ALA A 64 6.43 6.10 14.75
CA ALA A 64 5.74 6.89 15.78
C ALA A 64 4.82 6.05 16.67
#